data_AF-A0A501Q2D3-F1
#
_entry.id   AF-A0A501Q2D3-F1
#
_cell.length_a   1.000
_cell.length_b   1.000
_cell.length_c   1.000
_cell.angle_alpha   90.00
_cell.angle_beta   90.00
_cell.angle_gamma   90.00
#
_symmetry.space_group_name_H-M   'P 1'
#
loop_
_entity.id
_entity.type
_entity.pdbx_description
1 polymer ?
#
loop_
_entity_poly.entity_id
_entity_poly.type
_entity_poly.pdbx_seq_one_letter_code
_entity_poly.pdbx_strand_id
1 'polypeptide(L)'
;MRNNIIKFIFLAFGLIFISCKEDPELVVSHSFVNDTALGHKRTLKLFKDSTFMFTDSSLNRGLDRDTIIKGKYTIKNDTIYFQDSFYYFKKGILTNGYFELLSPRPLKFELLKNNSQINSKIYTDTKSDFTFFTYTKEYFGKDLIGKNSSLNEDEILKVKSLIQATIEKNREEFYSNFNESDYYKQCMVIINSKNEKEVQIHCIGKKGNFTLDWKEQPLMVKDGGDYFFWITINLTKNEVTDLSVNGQA
;
A
#
# COMPACT_ATOMS: atom_id res chain seq x y z
N MET A 1 -64.37 -7.59 56.08
CA MET A 1 -63.98 -6.26 55.55
C MET A 1 -62.45 -6.28 55.45
N ARG A 2 -61.85 -6.78 54.36
CA ARG A 2 -61.62 -6.16 53.04
C ARG A 2 -60.73 -4.90 53.10
N ASN A 3 -59.65 -4.95 52.32
CA ASN A 3 -58.76 -3.89 51.83
C ASN A 3 -57.57 -3.49 52.73
N ASN A 4 -56.34 -3.28 52.24
CA ASN A 4 -55.74 -3.49 50.92
C ASN A 4 -54.22 -3.51 51.10
N ILE A 5 -53.58 -4.45 50.40
CA ILE A 5 -52.14 -4.57 50.21
C ILE A 5 -51.70 -3.45 49.27
N ILE A 6 -50.81 -2.55 49.71
CA ILE A 6 -50.06 -1.66 48.82
C ILE A 6 -48.63 -2.20 48.74
N LYS A 7 -48.39 -3.02 47.70
CA LYS A 7 -47.05 -3.36 47.23
C LYS A 7 -46.50 -2.13 46.49
N PHE A 8 -45.52 -1.45 47.06
CA PHE A 8 -44.69 -0.50 46.33
C PHE A 8 -43.72 -1.28 45.43
N ILE A 9 -44.10 -1.46 44.17
CA ILE A 9 -43.16 -1.85 43.11
C ILE A 9 -42.61 -0.54 42.55
N PHE A 10 -41.45 -0.10 43.06
CA PHE A 10 -40.66 0.89 42.35
C PHE A 10 -39.99 0.17 41.18
N LEU A 11 -40.61 0.29 40.01
CA LEU A 11 -40.05 -0.10 38.73
C LEU A 11 -38.83 0.80 38.49
N ALA A 12 -37.64 0.28 38.79
CA ALA A 12 -36.40 0.92 38.39
C ALA A 12 -36.34 0.90 36.86
N PHE A 13 -36.75 1.99 36.23
CA PHE A 13 -36.40 2.29 34.85
C PHE A 13 -34.88 2.45 34.78
N GLY A 14 -34.19 1.32 34.59
CA GLY A 14 -32.80 1.30 34.17
C GLY A 14 -32.73 1.97 32.80
N LEU A 15 -32.44 3.27 32.80
CA LEU A 15 -31.88 3.96 31.66
C LEU A 15 -30.57 3.25 31.33
N ILE A 16 -30.65 2.25 30.44
CA ILE A 16 -29.48 1.72 29.77
C ILE A 16 -29.01 2.87 28.88
N PHE A 17 -28.14 3.71 29.43
CA PHE A 17 -27.22 4.48 28.64
C PHE A 17 -26.37 3.45 27.90
N ILE A 18 -26.85 3.03 26.72
CA ILE A 18 -25.97 2.49 25.70
C ILE A 18 -25.12 3.68 25.29
N SER A 19 -24.09 3.97 26.09
CA SER A 19 -22.92 4.65 25.60
C SER A 19 -22.49 3.79 24.41
N CYS A 20 -22.68 4.30 23.19
CA CYS A 20 -22.03 3.78 21.99
C CYS A 20 -20.54 3.89 22.26
N LYS A 21 -20.00 2.89 22.97
CA LYS A 21 -18.58 2.72 23.15
C LYS A 21 -18.10 2.31 21.77
N GLU A 22 -17.46 3.24 21.06
CA GLU A 22 -16.87 2.91 19.77
C GLU A 22 -16.06 1.64 19.93
N ASP A 23 -16.31 0.66 19.07
CA ASP A 23 -15.61 -0.61 19.13
C ASP A 23 -14.11 -0.34 19.02
N PRO A 24 -13.27 -0.99 19.85
CA PRO A 24 -11.86 -0.70 19.88
C PRO A 24 -11.23 -1.01 18.52
N GLU A 25 -10.57 -0.01 17.94
CA GLU A 25 -9.84 -0.15 16.68
C GLU A 25 -8.69 -1.16 16.83
N LEU A 26 -8.67 -2.13 15.91
CA LEU A 26 -7.61 -3.12 15.75
C LEU A 26 -6.48 -2.60 14.85
N VAL A 27 -6.82 -2.03 13.70
CA VAL A 27 -5.87 -1.47 12.74
C VAL A 27 -6.38 -0.14 12.23
N VAL A 28 -5.50 0.85 12.09
CA VAL A 28 -5.79 2.13 11.45
C VAL A 28 -4.70 2.41 10.44
N SER A 29 -5.10 2.69 9.21
CA SER A 29 -4.20 3.10 8.14
C SER A 29 -4.79 4.26 7.35
N HIS A 30 -3.92 5.08 6.75
CA HIS A 30 -4.32 6.21 5.92
C HIS A 30 -3.45 6.35 4.68
N SER A 31 -4.02 6.93 3.64
CA SER A 31 -3.30 7.43 2.46
C SER A 31 -3.70 8.88 2.27
N PHE A 32 -2.75 9.71 1.88
CA PHE A 32 -2.96 11.13 1.71
C PHE A 32 -2.26 11.61 0.45
N VAL A 33 -3.08 11.81 -0.57
CA VAL A 33 -2.68 12.39 -1.84
C VAL A 33 -2.84 13.91 -1.75
N ASN A 34 -1.73 14.63 -1.71
CA ASN A 34 -1.73 16.09 -1.63
C ASN A 34 -1.57 16.73 -3.01
N ASP A 35 -2.55 16.51 -3.88
CA ASP A 35 -2.63 17.13 -5.20
C ASP A 35 -3.68 18.24 -5.20
N THR A 36 -3.44 19.34 -5.91
CA THR A 36 -4.33 20.52 -5.94
C THR A 36 -5.60 20.32 -6.77
N ALA A 37 -5.64 19.32 -7.64
CA ALA A 37 -6.79 18.98 -8.48
C ALA A 37 -7.44 17.64 -8.12
N LEU A 38 -6.64 16.67 -7.65
CA LEU A 38 -7.01 15.27 -7.39
C LEU A 38 -6.64 14.83 -5.96
N GLY A 39 -6.53 15.76 -5.02
CA GLY A 39 -6.20 15.43 -3.64
C GLY A 39 -7.27 14.55 -2.99
N HIS A 40 -6.82 13.50 -2.30
CA HIS A 40 -7.70 12.56 -1.59
C HIS A 40 -7.10 12.21 -0.23
N LYS A 41 -7.97 12.09 0.77
CA LYS A 41 -7.64 11.47 2.05
C LYS A 41 -8.43 10.17 2.18
N ARG A 42 -7.70 9.06 2.30
CA ARG A 42 -8.29 7.74 2.51
C ARG A 42 -7.93 7.22 3.88
N THR A 43 -8.89 6.59 4.55
CA THR A 43 -8.68 5.96 5.87
C THR A 43 -9.34 4.60 5.88
N LEU A 44 -8.62 3.58 6.35
CA LEU A 44 -9.18 2.28 6.69
C LEU A 44 -9.04 2.05 8.19
N LYS A 45 -10.15 1.66 8.81
CA LYS A 45 -10.21 1.19 10.19
C LYS A 45 -10.75 -0.23 10.22
N LEU A 46 -10.04 -1.12 10.91
CA LEU A 46 -10.52 -2.44 11.30
C LEU A 46 -10.84 -2.41 12.80
N PHE A 47 -11.96 -2.98 13.20
CA PHE A 47 -12.42 -3.05 14.58
C PHE A 47 -12.30 -4.48 15.12
N LYS A 48 -12.17 -4.63 16.45
CA LYS A 48 -12.00 -5.96 17.09
C LYS A 48 -13.20 -6.90 16.92
N ASP A 49 -14.38 -6.36 16.65
CA ASP A 49 -15.62 -7.11 16.40
C ASP A 49 -15.71 -7.68 14.97
N SER A 50 -14.62 -7.62 14.20
CA SER A 50 -14.53 -8.04 12.79
C SER A 50 -15.32 -7.18 11.81
N THR A 51 -15.61 -5.93 12.16
CA THR A 51 -16.15 -4.93 11.24
C THR A 51 -15.07 -3.95 10.76
N PHE A 52 -15.29 -3.34 9.59
CA PHE A 52 -14.40 -2.31 9.06
C PHE A 52 -15.15 -1.06 8.63
N MET A 53 -14.42 0.03 8.52
CA MET A 53 -14.85 1.26 7.89
C MET A 53 -13.74 1.79 6.99
N PHE A 54 -14.09 2.07 5.74
CA PHE A 54 -13.24 2.77 4.79
C PHE A 54 -13.88 4.11 4.44
N THR A 55 -13.05 5.15 4.42
CA THR A 55 -13.45 6.52 4.03
C THR A 55 -12.53 7.00 2.92
N ASP A 56 -13.09 7.57 1.85
CA ASP A 56 -12.38 8.31 0.81
C ASP A 56 -13.01 9.71 0.69
N SER A 57 -12.27 10.73 1.08
CA SER A 57 -12.69 12.13 1.08
C SER A 57 -11.87 12.91 0.05
N SER A 58 -12.55 13.61 -0.86
CA SER A 58 -11.93 14.53 -1.82
C SER A 58 -11.49 15.80 -1.10
N LEU A 59 -10.26 16.28 -1.36
CA LEU A 59 -9.73 17.49 -0.72
C LEU A 59 -10.16 18.78 -1.42
N ASN A 60 -10.49 18.71 -2.72
CA ASN A 60 -10.58 19.90 -3.57
C ASN A 60 -11.93 20.12 -4.25
N ARG A 61 -12.98 19.38 -3.89
CA ARG A 61 -14.32 19.61 -4.45
C ARG A 61 -15.38 19.72 -3.35
N GLY A 62 -15.91 20.92 -3.16
CA GLY A 62 -17.09 21.17 -2.30
C GLY A 62 -18.39 20.49 -2.76
N LEU A 63 -18.32 19.60 -3.77
CA LEU A 63 -19.44 18.86 -4.34
C LEU A 63 -19.26 17.33 -4.31
N ASP A 64 -18.05 16.83 -4.06
CA ASP A 64 -17.83 15.38 -3.98
C ASP A 64 -18.22 14.90 -2.58
N ARG A 65 -19.18 13.97 -2.52
CA ARG A 65 -19.54 13.33 -1.26
C ARG A 65 -18.47 12.32 -0.89
N ASP A 66 -18.04 12.38 0.37
CA ASP A 66 -17.20 11.36 0.98
C ASP A 66 -17.80 9.97 0.75
N THR A 67 -16.98 9.05 0.26
CA THR A 67 -17.35 7.66 0.14
C THR A 67 -17.06 6.97 1.47
N ILE A 68 -18.10 6.44 2.11
CA ILE A 68 -17.97 5.64 3.33
C ILE A 68 -18.47 4.23 3.05
N ILE A 69 -17.61 3.24 3.25
CA ILE A 69 -17.92 1.82 3.09
C ILE A 69 -17.75 1.16 4.46
N LYS A 70 -18.76 0.39 4.88
CA LYS A 70 -18.73 -0.40 6.11
C LYS A 70 -19.06 -1.85 5.79
N GLY A 71 -18.52 -2.76 6.59
CA GLY A 71 -18.78 -4.17 6.39
C GLY A 71 -18.01 -5.05 7.36
N LYS A 72 -17.96 -6.34 7.04
CA LYS A 72 -17.22 -7.36 7.77
C LYS A 72 -15.93 -7.73 7.06
N TYR A 73 -14.96 -8.17 7.85
CA TYR A 73 -13.71 -8.71 7.35
C TYR A 73 -13.34 -10.00 8.08
N THR A 74 -12.41 -10.74 7.48
CA THR A 74 -11.71 -11.85 8.13
C THR A 74 -10.22 -11.70 7.91
N ILE A 75 -9.41 -12.23 8.83
CA ILE A 75 -7.96 -12.24 8.72
C ILE A 75 -7.50 -13.68 8.55
N LYS A 76 -6.60 -13.90 7.58
CA LYS A 76 -5.85 -15.15 7.43
C LYS A 76 -4.39 -14.80 7.18
N ASN A 77 -3.53 -15.15 8.13
CA ASN A 77 -2.12 -14.74 8.15
C ASN A 77 -2.01 -13.21 8.12
N ASP A 78 -1.30 -12.66 7.14
CA ASP A 78 -1.10 -11.22 6.88
C ASP A 78 -2.20 -10.60 6.01
N THR A 79 -3.13 -11.42 5.49
CA THR A 79 -4.12 -11.02 4.49
C THR A 79 -5.48 -10.79 5.15
N ILE A 80 -6.07 -9.64 4.86
CA ILE A 80 -7.43 -9.25 5.25
C ILE A 80 -8.35 -9.45 4.07
N TYR A 81 -9.46 -10.15 4.27
CA TYR A 81 -10.49 -10.41 3.28
C TYR A 81 -11.76 -9.65 3.66
N PHE A 82 -12.27 -8.84 2.75
CA PHE A 82 -13.45 -8.01 2.99
C PHE A 82 -14.67 -8.68 2.37
N GLN A 83 -15.75 -8.77 3.15
CA GLN A 83 -16.97 -9.45 2.75
C GLN A 83 -17.95 -8.49 2.06
N ASP A 84 -18.09 -7.24 2.53
CA ASP A 84 -19.16 -6.34 2.03
C ASP A 84 -18.65 -5.20 1.12
N SER A 85 -17.41 -5.29 0.62
CA SER A 85 -16.81 -4.28 -0.27
C SER A 85 -16.64 -4.76 -1.71
N PHE A 86 -17.47 -5.70 -2.17
CA PHE A 86 -17.32 -6.44 -3.44
C PHE A 86 -17.04 -5.56 -4.67
N TYR A 87 -17.52 -4.32 -4.68
CA TYR A 87 -17.36 -3.37 -5.80
C TYR A 87 -16.07 -2.53 -5.73
N TYR A 88 -15.43 -2.43 -4.56
CA TYR A 88 -14.32 -1.50 -4.32
C TYR A 88 -13.00 -2.23 -4.08
N PHE A 89 -13.00 -3.25 -3.23
CA PHE A 89 -11.82 -4.04 -2.90
C PHE A 89 -12.24 -5.36 -2.27
N LYS A 90 -11.47 -6.43 -2.50
CA LYS A 90 -11.79 -7.77 -1.98
C LYS A 90 -10.86 -8.24 -0.87
N LYS A 91 -9.60 -7.80 -0.93
CA LYS A 91 -8.58 -8.17 0.05
C LYS A 91 -7.47 -7.13 0.09
N GLY A 92 -6.76 -7.09 1.20
CA GLY A 92 -5.53 -6.33 1.37
C GLY A 92 -4.55 -7.09 2.25
N ILE A 93 -3.32 -6.61 2.33
CA ILE A 93 -2.24 -7.23 3.11
C ILE A 93 -1.60 -6.19 4.03
N LEU A 94 -1.23 -6.61 5.23
CA LEU A 94 -0.43 -5.80 6.15
C LEU A 94 1.04 -6.17 5.97
N THR A 95 1.84 -5.23 5.45
CA THR A 95 3.24 -5.48 5.12
C THR A 95 4.06 -4.20 5.17
N ASN A 96 5.31 -4.30 5.63
CA ASN A 96 6.30 -3.20 5.57
C ASN A 96 5.86 -1.86 6.21
N GLY A 97 5.01 -1.88 7.25
CA GLY A 97 4.44 -0.66 7.84
C GLY A 97 3.28 -0.06 7.07
N TYR A 98 2.75 -0.77 6.09
CA TYR A 98 1.61 -0.36 5.27
C TYR A 98 0.50 -1.40 5.31
N PHE A 99 -0.72 -0.94 5.09
CA PHE A 99 -1.78 -1.75 4.55
C PHE A 99 -1.82 -1.54 3.04
N GLU A 100 -1.81 -2.60 2.25
CA GLU A 100 -1.87 -2.54 0.80
C GLU A 100 -3.15 -3.22 0.30
N LEU A 101 -4.00 -2.48 -0.41
CA LEU A 101 -5.15 -3.05 -1.12
C LEU A 101 -4.65 -3.80 -2.35
N LEU A 102 -4.94 -5.10 -2.41
CA LEU A 102 -4.57 -5.94 -3.54
C LEU A 102 -5.67 -5.86 -4.60
N SER A 103 -5.50 -4.91 -5.52
CA SER A 103 -6.38 -4.69 -6.66
C SER A 103 -5.56 -4.51 -7.94
N PRO A 104 -6.16 -4.52 -9.14
CA PRO A 104 -5.44 -4.18 -10.38
C PRO A 104 -4.76 -2.80 -10.35
N ARG A 105 -5.14 -1.92 -9.41
CA ARG A 105 -4.40 -0.71 -9.05
C ARG A 105 -4.17 -0.73 -7.54
N PRO A 106 -3.06 -1.29 -7.06
CA PRO A 106 -2.86 -1.42 -5.62
C PRO A 106 -2.69 -0.03 -4.99
N LEU A 107 -3.24 0.11 -3.79
CA LEU A 107 -3.18 1.33 -3.00
C LEU A 107 -2.57 1.00 -1.64
N LYS A 108 -1.53 1.73 -1.27
CA LYS A 108 -0.85 1.61 0.03
C LYS A 108 -1.31 2.71 0.97
N PHE A 109 -1.49 2.32 2.21
CA PHE A 109 -1.91 3.16 3.32
C PHE A 109 -0.87 2.99 4.42
N GLU A 110 -0.28 4.07 4.90
CA GLU A 110 0.61 4.04 6.05
C GLU A 110 -0.14 3.53 7.28
N LEU A 111 0.48 2.63 8.03
CA LEU A 111 -0.09 2.11 9.28
C LEU A 111 0.17 3.10 10.42
N LEU A 112 -0.92 3.68 10.93
CA LEU A 112 -0.88 4.52 12.13
C LEU A 112 -0.96 3.70 13.42
N LYS A 113 -1.66 2.57 13.35
CA LYS A 113 -1.93 1.70 14.50
C LYS A 113 -2.13 0.26 14.04
N ASN A 114 -1.46 -0.68 14.71
CA ASN A 114 -1.65 -2.10 14.51
C ASN A 114 -1.61 -2.83 15.86
N ASN A 115 -2.79 -3.14 16.39
CA ASN A 115 -3.01 -3.94 17.60
C ASN A 115 -3.34 -5.41 17.29
N SER A 116 -3.15 -5.84 16.03
CA SER A 116 -3.34 -7.23 15.63
C SER A 116 -2.10 -8.06 15.98
N GLN A 117 -2.19 -9.37 15.78
CA GLN A 117 -1.05 -10.29 15.89
C GLN A 117 -0.16 -10.30 14.63
N ILE A 118 -0.52 -9.52 13.59
CA ILE A 118 0.19 -9.51 12.32
C ILE A 118 1.42 -8.61 12.44
N ASN A 119 2.59 -9.19 12.25
CA ASN A 119 3.85 -8.47 12.22
C ASN A 119 4.00 -7.70 10.90
N SER A 120 3.77 -6.39 10.95
CA SER A 120 3.92 -5.46 9.81
C SER A 120 5.12 -4.53 10.00
N LYS A 121 6.26 -5.03 10.50
CA LYS A 121 7.46 -4.22 10.73
C LYS A 121 7.86 -3.45 9.47
N ILE A 122 8.23 -2.18 9.65
CA ILE A 122 8.86 -1.35 8.63
C ILE A 122 10.27 -1.90 8.42
N TYR A 123 10.58 -2.39 7.21
CA TYR A 123 11.92 -2.88 6.87
C TYR A 123 12.82 -1.80 6.27
N THR A 124 12.28 -0.61 5.97
CA THR A 124 13.06 0.50 5.41
C THR A 124 12.72 1.81 6.07
N ASP A 125 13.75 2.56 6.45
CA ASP A 125 13.65 3.92 6.97
C ASP A 125 12.72 4.79 6.09
N THR A 126 11.87 5.61 6.70
CA THR A 126 10.86 6.44 6.03
C THR A 126 11.48 7.48 5.09
N LYS A 127 12.81 7.69 5.19
CA LYS A 127 13.64 8.51 4.28
C LYS A 127 14.19 7.78 3.05
N SER A 128 13.89 6.48 2.90
CA SER A 128 14.32 5.72 1.74
C SER A 128 13.68 6.25 0.45
N ASP A 129 14.49 6.28 -0.61
CA ASP A 129 14.05 6.48 -1.99
C ASP A 129 13.44 5.20 -2.59
N PHE A 130 13.23 4.17 -1.78
CA PHE A 130 12.51 2.95 -2.12
C PHE A 130 11.10 2.93 -1.52
N THR A 131 10.19 2.31 -2.25
CA THR A 131 8.92 1.78 -1.72
C THR A 131 8.73 0.38 -2.28
N PHE A 132 8.06 -0.48 -1.52
CA PHE A 132 7.80 -1.86 -1.92
C PHE A 132 6.31 -2.09 -2.10
N PHE A 133 5.94 -2.70 -3.22
CA PHE A 133 4.58 -3.16 -3.50
C PHE A 133 4.53 -4.68 -3.52
N THR A 134 3.39 -5.22 -3.12
CA THR A 134 3.12 -6.64 -3.18
C THR A 134 2.89 -7.03 -4.64
N TYR A 135 3.63 -8.03 -5.12
CA TYR A 135 3.39 -8.59 -6.44
C TYR A 135 1.98 -9.18 -6.52
N THR A 136 1.24 -8.76 -7.55
CA THR A 136 -0.04 -9.34 -7.94
C THR A 136 -0.03 -9.65 -9.44
N LYS A 137 -0.60 -10.80 -9.81
CA LYS A 137 -0.67 -11.22 -11.22
C LYS A 137 -1.52 -10.25 -12.06
N GLU A 138 -2.50 -9.63 -11.42
CA GLU A 138 -3.42 -8.68 -12.03
C GLU A 138 -2.72 -7.41 -12.49
N TYR A 139 -1.68 -6.94 -11.79
CA TYR A 139 -0.95 -5.73 -12.15
C TYR A 139 0.23 -6.02 -13.08
N PHE A 140 0.98 -7.10 -12.84
CA PHE A 140 2.30 -7.32 -13.47
C PHE A 140 2.29 -8.32 -14.63
N GLY A 141 1.12 -8.72 -15.10
CA GLY A 141 0.99 -9.64 -16.25
C GLY A 141 1.16 -11.11 -15.87
N LYS A 142 0.74 -11.99 -16.79
CA LYS A 142 0.51 -13.42 -16.51
C LYS A 142 1.77 -14.26 -16.39
N ASP A 143 2.92 -13.75 -16.84
CA ASP A 143 4.11 -14.55 -17.14
C ASP A 143 5.10 -14.62 -15.97
N LEU A 144 4.96 -13.73 -14.99
CA LEU A 144 5.73 -13.79 -13.76
C LEU A 144 4.97 -14.66 -12.75
N ILE A 145 5.52 -15.82 -12.42
CA ILE A 145 5.00 -16.67 -11.36
C ILE A 145 6.04 -16.71 -10.27
N GLY A 146 5.76 -16.03 -9.16
CA GLY A 146 6.66 -15.98 -8.02
C GLY A 146 5.94 -15.76 -6.70
N LYS A 147 6.64 -16.07 -5.61
CA LYS A 147 6.20 -15.78 -4.24
C LYS A 147 6.73 -14.43 -3.82
N ASN A 148 5.89 -13.60 -3.20
CA ASN A 148 6.32 -12.33 -2.62
C ASN A 148 7.51 -12.53 -1.66
N SER A 149 8.46 -11.60 -1.72
CA SER A 149 9.64 -11.56 -0.86
C SER A 149 9.92 -10.12 -0.42
N SER A 150 10.91 -9.95 0.45
CA SER A 150 11.48 -8.65 0.82
C SER A 150 12.97 -8.59 0.46
N LEU A 151 13.52 -7.38 0.50
CA LEU A 151 14.97 -7.13 0.49
C LEU A 151 15.45 -6.87 1.92
N ASN A 152 16.64 -7.34 2.23
CA ASN A 152 17.41 -6.85 3.38
C ASN A 152 18.28 -5.63 2.98
N GLU A 153 18.98 -5.04 3.95
CA GLU A 153 19.80 -3.84 3.74
C GLU A 153 20.94 -4.06 2.73
N ASP A 154 21.65 -5.18 2.81
CA ASP A 154 22.73 -5.53 1.87
C ASP A 154 22.20 -5.70 0.44
N GLU A 155 21.03 -6.31 0.30
CA GLU A 155 20.35 -6.48 -0.98
C GLU A 155 19.90 -5.13 -1.56
N ILE A 156 19.44 -4.19 -0.72
CA ILE A 156 19.15 -2.83 -1.16
C ILE A 156 20.42 -2.16 -1.69
N LEU A 157 21.54 -2.22 -0.96
CA LEU A 157 22.82 -1.65 -1.41
C LEU A 157 23.28 -2.26 -2.75
N LYS A 158 23.11 -3.57 -2.90
CA LYS A 158 23.41 -4.29 -4.15
C LYS A 158 22.53 -3.81 -5.30
N VAL A 159 21.22 -3.63 -5.07
CA VAL A 159 20.31 -3.04 -6.05
C VAL A 159 20.78 -1.64 -6.47
N LYS A 160 21.14 -0.77 -5.51
CA LYS A 160 21.65 0.59 -5.81
C LYS A 160 22.87 0.53 -6.73
N SER A 161 23.83 -0.33 -6.40
CA SER A 161 25.05 -0.49 -7.19
C SER A 161 24.76 -0.97 -8.61
N LEU A 162 23.86 -1.94 -8.79
CA LEU A 162 23.48 -2.45 -10.11
C LEU A 162 22.74 -1.41 -10.95
N ILE A 163 21.86 -0.60 -10.34
CA ILE A 163 21.20 0.52 -11.02
C ILE A 163 22.25 1.55 -11.48
N GLN A 164 23.17 1.96 -10.60
CA GLN A 164 24.22 2.92 -10.95
C GLN A 164 25.08 2.41 -12.11
N ALA A 165 25.55 1.16 -12.04
CA ALA A 165 26.34 0.55 -13.11
C ALA A 165 25.56 0.49 -14.44
N THR A 166 24.25 0.29 -14.39
CA THR A 166 23.38 0.27 -15.58
C THR A 166 23.26 1.65 -16.21
N ILE A 167 23.07 2.70 -15.41
CA ILE A 167 23.04 4.08 -15.89
C ILE A 167 24.38 4.44 -16.54
N GLU A 168 25.50 4.07 -15.91
CA GLU A 168 26.84 4.35 -16.46
C GLU A 168 27.10 3.62 -17.78
N LYS A 169 26.72 2.34 -17.85
CA LYS A 169 26.90 1.51 -19.05
C LYS A 169 26.08 2.00 -20.24
N ASN A 170 24.89 2.53 -19.99
CA ASN A 170 23.95 2.97 -21.04
C ASN A 170 23.79 4.49 -21.06
N ARG A 171 24.83 5.25 -20.67
CA ARG A 171 24.76 6.71 -20.43
C ARG A 171 24.16 7.52 -21.59
N GLU A 172 24.24 7.04 -22.83
CA GLU A 172 23.66 7.70 -24.01
C GLU A 172 22.12 7.69 -24.02
N GLU A 173 21.50 6.73 -23.33
CA GLU A 173 20.03 6.61 -23.19
C GLU A 173 19.48 7.44 -22.01
N PHE A 174 20.36 7.95 -21.14
CA PHE A 174 20.00 8.71 -19.94
C PHE A 174 20.44 10.18 -20.06
N TYR A 175 19.75 11.08 -19.34
CA TYR A 175 20.24 12.46 -19.24
C TYR A 175 21.63 12.51 -18.63
N SER A 176 22.48 13.35 -19.24
CA SER A 176 23.79 13.66 -18.69
C SER A 176 23.66 14.17 -17.25
N ASN A 177 24.39 13.51 -16.34
CA ASN A 177 24.49 13.77 -14.89
C ASN A 177 23.46 13.13 -13.96
N PHE A 178 22.59 12.24 -14.43
CA PHE A 178 21.76 11.44 -13.52
C PHE A 178 22.54 10.26 -12.93
N ASN A 179 22.28 9.98 -11.66
CA ASN A 179 22.77 8.83 -10.93
C ASN A 179 21.60 8.07 -10.29
N GLU A 180 21.87 6.89 -9.73
CA GLU A 180 20.87 6.09 -9.03
C GLU A 180 20.09 6.89 -7.98
N SER A 181 20.78 7.75 -7.22
CA SER A 181 20.19 8.54 -6.15
C SER A 181 19.24 9.63 -6.63
N ASP A 182 19.21 9.93 -7.94
CA ASP A 182 18.29 10.91 -8.53
C ASP A 182 16.90 10.33 -8.81
N TYR A 183 16.67 9.04 -8.53
CA TYR A 183 15.40 8.36 -8.77
C TYR A 183 14.74 7.86 -7.48
N TYR A 184 13.43 8.02 -7.38
CA TYR A 184 12.57 7.20 -6.53
C TYR A 184 12.39 5.82 -7.16
N LYS A 185 12.21 4.78 -6.35
CA LYS A 185 12.23 3.38 -6.76
C LYS A 185 11.02 2.65 -6.21
N GLN A 186 10.10 2.27 -7.08
CA GLN A 186 9.00 1.39 -6.73
C GLN A 186 9.41 -0.05 -7.05
N CYS A 187 9.64 -0.82 -6.01
CA CYS A 187 10.13 -2.19 -6.11
C CYS A 187 9.00 -3.18 -5.88
N MET A 188 9.03 -4.30 -6.61
CA MET A 188 8.43 -5.53 -6.11
C MET A 188 9.45 -6.64 -6.19
N VAL A 189 9.41 -7.52 -5.20
CA VAL A 189 10.41 -8.56 -4.99
C VAL A 189 9.70 -9.90 -5.00
N ILE A 190 10.17 -10.79 -5.85
CA ILE A 190 9.64 -12.15 -5.95
C ILE A 190 10.75 -13.18 -5.85
N ILE A 191 10.38 -14.37 -5.38
CA ILE A 191 11.12 -15.60 -5.65
C ILE A 191 10.43 -16.27 -6.82
N ASN A 192 11.09 -16.34 -7.97
CA ASN A 192 10.54 -16.93 -9.19
C ASN A 192 10.48 -18.48 -9.11
N SER A 193 9.95 -19.13 -10.15
CA SER A 193 9.82 -20.59 -10.22
C SER A 193 11.15 -21.35 -10.20
N LYS A 194 12.27 -20.68 -10.52
CA LYS A 194 13.64 -21.22 -10.43
C LYS A 194 14.28 -21.01 -9.06
N ASN A 195 13.52 -20.51 -8.07
CA ASN A 195 14.00 -20.14 -6.75
C ASN A 195 15.06 -19.02 -6.77
N GLU A 196 15.00 -18.16 -7.78
CA GLU A 196 15.86 -16.98 -7.91
C GLU A 196 15.11 -15.76 -7.38
N LYS A 197 15.82 -14.86 -6.67
CA LYS A 197 15.25 -13.61 -6.17
C LYS A 197 15.36 -12.54 -7.25
N GLU A 198 14.21 -12.06 -7.72
CA GLU A 198 14.11 -11.02 -8.73
C GLU A 198 13.46 -9.76 -8.15
N VAL A 199 13.95 -8.61 -8.59
CA VAL A 199 13.44 -7.29 -8.21
C VAL A 199 13.07 -6.55 -9.48
N GLN A 200 11.80 -6.18 -9.58
CA GLN A 200 11.32 -5.29 -10.63
C GLN A 200 11.20 -3.89 -10.06
N ILE A 201 11.76 -2.92 -10.77
CA ILE A 201 11.93 -1.57 -10.24
C ILE A 201 11.45 -0.57 -11.29
N HIS A 202 10.49 0.26 -10.90
CA HIS A 202 10.14 1.47 -11.64
C HIS A 202 10.93 2.62 -11.02
N CYS A 203 11.84 3.20 -11.80
CA CYS A 203 12.66 4.33 -11.41
C CYS A 203 12.04 5.63 -11.92
N ILE A 204 11.79 6.57 -11.01
CA ILE A 204 11.07 7.82 -11.25
C ILE A 204 11.96 8.99 -10.83
N GLY A 205 12.32 9.86 -11.76
CA GLY A 205 13.23 10.98 -11.50
C GLY A 205 12.68 11.98 -10.47
N LYS A 206 13.47 12.29 -9.44
CA LYS A 206 13.11 13.21 -8.34
C LYS A 206 12.97 14.67 -8.78
N LYS A 207 13.66 15.04 -9.88
CA LYS A 207 13.68 16.41 -10.42
C LYS A 207 12.50 16.73 -11.32
N GLY A 208 11.76 15.73 -11.80
CA GLY A 208 10.53 16.01 -12.53
C GLY A 208 9.45 16.47 -11.55
N ASN A 209 8.56 17.36 -11.99
CA ASN A 209 7.36 17.78 -11.24
C ASN A 209 6.32 16.64 -11.09
N PHE A 210 6.78 15.39 -11.07
CA PHE A 210 5.99 14.19 -10.86
C PHE A 210 5.86 13.91 -9.36
N THR A 211 5.53 14.94 -8.55
CA THR A 211 5.18 14.79 -7.13
C THR A 211 3.81 14.12 -7.00
N LEU A 212 3.69 12.96 -7.63
CA LEU A 212 2.64 11.98 -7.43
C LEU A 212 3.01 11.15 -6.21
N ASP A 213 2.02 10.52 -5.59
CA ASP A 213 2.18 9.68 -4.40
C ASP A 213 2.84 8.34 -4.76
N TRP A 214 4.09 8.41 -5.23
CA TRP A 214 4.89 7.28 -5.68
C TRP A 214 5.08 6.24 -4.57
N LYS A 215 4.92 6.60 -3.30
CA LYS A 215 4.92 5.63 -2.20
C LYS A 215 3.58 4.89 -2.05
N GLU A 216 2.48 5.52 -2.46
CA GLU A 216 1.11 5.08 -2.21
C GLU A 216 0.51 4.26 -3.36
N GLN A 217 0.88 4.54 -4.61
CA GLN A 217 0.38 3.81 -5.76
C GLN A 217 1.47 3.60 -6.82
N PRO A 218 1.50 2.45 -7.51
CA PRO A 218 2.41 2.24 -8.62
C PRO A 218 2.20 3.27 -9.72
N LEU A 219 3.27 3.87 -10.20
CA LEU A 219 3.25 4.80 -11.31
C LEU A 219 3.52 4.03 -12.60
N MET A 220 2.53 4.08 -13.50
CA MET A 220 2.68 3.64 -14.88
C MET A 220 2.86 4.88 -15.73
N VAL A 221 4.03 5.03 -16.34
CA VAL A 221 4.31 6.16 -17.22
C VAL A 221 4.31 5.67 -18.66
N LYS A 222 3.51 6.35 -19.47
CA LYS A 222 3.49 6.23 -20.93
C LYS A 222 4.22 7.45 -21.47
N ASP A 223 5.18 7.24 -22.36
CA ASP A 223 5.95 8.31 -23.02
C ASP A 223 6.66 9.26 -22.03
N GLY A 224 7.20 8.72 -20.94
CA GLY A 224 7.70 9.50 -19.80
C GLY A 224 8.95 10.35 -20.04
N GLY A 225 9.60 10.16 -21.19
CA GLY A 225 10.94 10.68 -21.46
C GLY A 225 11.99 10.19 -20.46
N ASP A 226 13.20 10.74 -20.52
CA ASP A 226 14.39 10.16 -19.88
C ASP A 226 14.44 10.29 -18.33
N TYR A 227 13.32 10.70 -17.72
CA TYR A 227 13.10 10.73 -16.28
C TYR A 227 12.53 9.43 -15.73
N PHE A 228 12.18 8.48 -16.59
CA PHE A 228 11.62 7.19 -16.19
C PHE A 228 12.33 6.05 -16.88
N PHE A 229 12.62 5.01 -16.11
CA PHE A 229 13.03 3.74 -16.66
C PHE A 229 12.55 2.60 -15.78
N TRP A 230 12.43 1.44 -16.39
CA TRP A 230 12.12 0.20 -15.72
C TRP A 230 13.33 -0.74 -15.83
N ILE A 231 13.62 -1.44 -14.74
CA ILE A 231 14.72 -2.40 -14.67
C ILE A 231 14.28 -3.66 -13.91
N THR A 232 14.68 -4.82 -14.40
CA THR A 232 14.59 -6.09 -13.67
C THR A 232 15.98 -6.57 -13.30
N ILE A 233 16.16 -6.87 -12.01
CA ILE A 233 17.41 -7.34 -11.44
C ILE A 233 17.22 -8.75 -10.87
N ASN A 234 18.06 -9.69 -11.28
CA ASN A 234 18.16 -10.99 -10.65
C ASN A 234 19.27 -10.96 -9.59
N LEU A 235 18.90 -10.87 -8.32
CA LEU A 235 19.85 -10.76 -7.21
C LEU A 235 20.62 -12.04 -6.94
N THR A 236 20.04 -13.21 -7.28
CA THR A 236 20.69 -14.52 -7.19
C THR A 236 21.86 -14.61 -8.16
N LYS A 237 21.66 -14.13 -9.40
CA LYS A 237 22.70 -14.11 -10.45
C LYS A 237 23.57 -12.86 -10.44
N ASN A 238 23.18 -11.84 -9.67
CA ASN A 238 23.86 -10.55 -9.63
C ASN A 238 23.90 -9.84 -11.00
N GLU A 239 22.79 -9.86 -11.72
CA GLU A 239 22.73 -9.27 -13.06
C GLU A 239 21.42 -8.53 -13.31
N VAL A 240 21.48 -7.61 -14.27
CA VAL A 240 20.31 -6.96 -14.84
C VAL A 240 19.81 -7.82 -15.98
N THR A 241 18.57 -8.26 -15.90
CA THR A 241 17.96 -9.15 -16.90
C THR A 241 17.08 -8.40 -17.89
N ASP A 242 16.64 -7.19 -17.53
CA ASP A 242 15.81 -6.37 -18.41
C ASP A 242 15.97 -4.88 -18.09
N LEU A 243 15.89 -4.04 -19.12
CA LEU A 243 15.98 -2.58 -19.05
C LEU A 243 15.09 -1.97 -20.14
N SER A 244 14.24 -1.02 -19.74
CA SER A 244 13.47 -0.19 -20.65
C SER A 244 13.54 1.27 -20.19
N VAL A 245 14.20 2.11 -20.98
CA VAL A 245 14.28 3.55 -20.74
C VAL A 245 13.10 4.23 -21.44
N ASN A 246 12.56 5.29 -20.85
CA ASN A 246 11.43 6.11 -21.35
C ASN A 246 10.01 5.51 -21.19
N GLY A 247 9.89 4.33 -20.56
CA GLY A 247 8.62 3.67 -20.27
C GLY A 247 8.18 2.68 -21.36
N GLN A 248 6.99 2.09 -21.20
CA GLN A 248 6.41 1.20 -22.21
C GLN A 248 5.82 2.02 -23.36
N ALA A 249 6.21 1.69 -24.60
CA ALA A 249 5.54 2.13 -25.83
C ALA A 249 4.20 1.38 -26.04
#